data_AF-A0A5S4VR08-F1
#
_entry.id   AF-A0A5S4VR08-F1
#
_cell.length_a   1.000
_cell.length_b   1.000
_cell.length_c   1.000
_cell.angle_alpha   90.00
_cell.angle_beta   90.00
_cell.angle_gamma   90.00
#
_symmetry.space_group_name_H-M   'P 1'
#
loop_
_entity.id
_entity.type
_entity.pdbx_description
1 polymer ?
#
loop_
_entity_poly.entity_id
_entity_poly.type
_entity_poly.pdbx_seq_one_letter_code
_entity_poly.pdbx_strand_id
1 'polypeptide(L)' 'MTTAEKIRLIVGRRGVTMGEVAEGTGQTRQNFSNKLKRDDFKESELSQIAEFLNCELKIIFVDKESGEEF' A
#
# COMPACT_ATOMS: atom_id res chain seq x y z
N MET A 1 0.32 2.69 13.00
CA MET A 1 -0.47 2.86 11.77
C MET A 1 -0.20 1.67 10.87
N THR A 2 -1.24 0.94 10.48
CA THR A 2 -1.11 -0.24 9.61
C THR A 2 -0.91 0.16 8.14
N THR A 3 -0.61 -0.80 7.28
CA THR A 3 -0.43 -0.53 5.84
C THR A 3 -1.75 -0.05 5.20
N ALA A 4 -2.88 -0.68 5.54
CA ALA A 4 -4.19 -0.27 5.06
C ALA A 4 -4.59 1.13 5.55
N GLU A 5 -4.21 1.53 6.76
CA GLU A 5 -4.43 2.90 7.25
C GLU A 5 -3.63 3.93 6.43
N LYS A 6 -2.36 3.64 6.12
CA LYS A 6 -1.54 4.51 5.25
C LYS A 6 -2.18 4.67 3.87
N ILE A 7 -2.62 3.58 3.25
CA ILE A 7 -3.31 3.60 1.96
C ILE A 7 -4.57 4.47 2.04
N ARG A 8 -5.42 4.28 3.06
CA ARG A 8 -6.62 5.11 3.30
C ARG A 8 -6.31 6.59 3.42
N LEU A 9 -5.28 6.94 4.16
CA LEU A 9 -4.86 8.32 4.34
C LEU A 9 -4.39 8.95 3.02
N ILE A 10 -3.55 8.25 2.25
CA ILE A 10 -3.01 8.76 0.99
C ILE A 10 -4.13 8.90 -0.05
N VAL A 11 -5.02 7.92 -0.16
CA VAL A 11 -6.20 7.96 -1.04
C VAL A 11 -7.06 9.19 -0.76
N GLY A 12 -7.36 9.46 0.52
CA GLY A 12 -8.10 10.66 0.91
C GLY A 12 -7.37 11.96 0.57
N ARG A 13 -6.05 12.02 0.72
CA ARG A 13 -5.24 13.20 0.35
C ARG A 13 -5.14 13.43 -1.16
N ARG A 14 -5.18 12.36 -1.95
CA ARG A 14 -5.13 12.42 -3.42
C ARG A 14 -6.48 12.69 -4.06
N GLY A 15 -7.58 12.63 -3.30
CA GLY A 15 -8.93 12.84 -3.82
C GLY A 15 -9.42 11.73 -4.75
N VAL A 16 -8.81 10.54 -4.66
CA VAL A 16 -9.21 9.35 -5.42
C VAL A 16 -10.02 8.40 -4.53
N THR A 17 -10.69 7.42 -5.12
CA THR A 17 -11.44 6.39 -4.39
C THR A 17 -10.66 5.09 -4.28
N MET A 18 -11.02 4.26 -3.29
CA MET A 18 -10.47 2.90 -3.18
C MET A 18 -10.80 2.02 -4.39
N GLY A 19 -11.93 2.30 -5.06
CA GLY A 19 -12.31 1.61 -6.29
C GLY A 19 -11.32 1.91 -7.41
N GLU A 20 -10.97 3.18 -7.58
CA GLU A 20 -9.99 3.61 -8.58
C GLU A 20 -8.60 3.04 -8.29
N VAL A 21 -8.17 2.95 -7.03
CA VAL A 21 -6.91 2.27 -6.69
C VAL A 21 -6.96 0.79 -7.06
N ALA A 22 -8.06 0.09 -6.76
CA ALA A 22 -8.21 -1.31 -7.11
C ALA A 22 -8.12 -1.50 -8.64
N GLU A 23 -8.87 -0.71 -9.40
CA GLU A 23 -8.89 -0.78 -10.87
C GLU A 23 -7.55 -0.39 -11.48
N GLY A 24 -6.92 0.68 -10.99
CA GLY A 24 -5.61 1.15 -11.44
C GLY A 24 -4.45 0.21 -11.09
N THR A 25 -4.64 -0.70 -10.14
CA THR A 25 -3.65 -1.72 -9.76
C THR A 25 -4.04 -3.12 -10.25
N GLY A 26 -5.00 -3.23 -11.18
CA GLY A 26 -5.40 -4.50 -11.78
C GLY A 26 -6.12 -5.46 -10.82
N GLN A 27 -6.64 -4.98 -9.70
CA GLN A 27 -7.32 -5.76 -8.68
C GLN A 27 -8.84 -5.57 -8.76
N THR A 28 -9.59 -6.63 -8.44
CA THR A 28 -11.03 -6.46 -8.22
C THR A 28 -11.28 -5.68 -6.93
N ARG A 29 -12.33 -4.84 -6.92
CA ARG A 29 -12.72 -4.06 -5.73
C ARG A 29 -12.95 -4.93 -4.49
N GLN A 30 -13.50 -6.13 -4.67
CA GLN A 30 -13.74 -7.10 -3.60
C GLN A 30 -12.43 -7.68 -3.04
N ASN A 31 -11.48 -8.08 -3.91
CA ASN A 31 -10.16 -8.54 -3.47
C ASN A 31 -9.42 -7.45 -2.69
N PHE A 32 -9.40 -6.23 -3.23
CA PHE A 32 -8.75 -5.09 -2.60
C PHE A 32 -9.37 -4.77 -1.23
N SER A 33 -10.70 -4.77 -1.14
CA SER A 33 -11.42 -4.57 0.13
C SER A 33 -11.09 -5.66 1.17
N ASN A 34 -10.95 -6.91 0.74
CA ASN A 34 -10.56 -8.01 1.62
C ASN A 34 -9.12 -7.86 2.13
N LYS A 35 -8.19 -7.39 1.28
CA LYS A 35 -6.80 -7.10 1.68
C LYS A 35 -6.71 -5.94 2.65
N LEU A 36 -7.47 -4.87 2.41
CA LEU A 36 -7.60 -3.74 3.33
C LEU A 36 -8.18 -4.12 4.71
N LYS A 37 -8.96 -5.19 4.80
CA LYS A 37 -9.45 -5.76 6.07
C LYS A 37 -8.41 -6.65 6.75
N ARG A 38 -7.65 -7.41 5.96
CA ARG A 38 -6.61 -8.34 6.44
C ARG A 38 -5.26 -7.68 6.73
N ASP A 39 -5.06 -6.45 6.26
CA ASP A 39 -3.77 -5.74 6.25
C ASP A 39 -2.64 -6.53 5.57
N ASP A 40 -2.98 -7.31 4.54
CA ASP A 40 -2.08 -8.29 3.94
C ASP A 40 -1.94 -8.02 2.43
N PHE A 41 -0.82 -7.40 2.06
CA PHE A 41 -0.49 -7.01 0.68
C PHE A 41 0.86 -7.61 0.30
N LYS A 42 0.98 -8.11 -0.93
CA LYS A 42 2.28 -8.49 -1.45
C LYS A 42 3.09 -7.23 -1.77
N GLU A 43 4.41 -7.34 -1.70
CA GLU A 43 5.33 -6.26 -2.08
C GLU A 43 5.00 -5.65 -3.46
N SER A 44 4.83 -6.51 -4.47
CA SER A 44 4.50 -6.10 -5.83
C SER A 44 3.18 -5.31 -5.91
N GLU A 45 2.24 -5.57 -5.01
CA GLU A 45 0.97 -4.82 -4.94
C GLU A 45 1.16 -3.47 -4.27
N LEU A 46 1.97 -3.42 -3.20
CA LEU A 46 2.32 -2.15 -2.57
C LEU A 46 3.07 -1.24 -3.53
N SER A 47 3.94 -1.80 -4.38
CA SER A 47 4.66 -1.06 -5.42
C SER A 47 3.69 -0.45 -6.44
N GLN A 48 2.74 -1.24 -6.95
CA GLN A 48 1.70 -0.75 -7.86
C GLN A 48 0.79 0.30 -7.22
N ILE A 49 0.40 0.10 -5.96
CA ILE A 49 -0.42 1.07 -5.21
C ILE A 49 0.37 2.37 -5.02
N ALA A 50 1.66 2.29 -4.70
CA ALA A 50 2.51 3.46 -4.53
C ALA A 50 2.65 4.22 -5.86
N GLU A 51 2.92 3.53 -6.97
CA GLU A 51 2.98 4.13 -8.30
C GLU A 51 1.67 4.83 -8.67
N PHE A 52 0.53 4.16 -8.49
CA PHE A 52 -0.80 4.74 -8.74
C PHE A 52 -1.07 5.98 -7.87
N LEU A 53 -0.66 5.94 -6.61
CA LEU A 53 -0.81 7.05 -5.67
C LEU A 53 0.30 8.10 -5.78
N ASN A 54 1.18 7.97 -6.77
CA ASN A 54 2.34 8.83 -7.01
C ASN A 54 3.22 8.99 -5.75
N CYS A 55 3.50 7.86 -5.11
CA CYS A 55 4.31 7.73 -3.91
C CYS A 55 5.51 6.82 -4.18
N GLU A 56 6.61 7.08 -3.47
CA GLU A 56 7.76 6.18 -3.45
C GLU A 56 7.58 5.15 -2.33
N LEU A 57 7.62 3.86 -2.67
CA LEU A 57 7.62 2.78 -1.69
C LEU A 57 9.06 2.52 -1.23
N LYS A 58 9.33 2.69 0.07
CA LYS A 58 10.59 2.30 0.70
C LYS A 58 10.37 1.06 1.57
N ILE A 59 11.09 0.00 1.27
CA ILE A 59 11.16 -1.22 2.06
C ILE A 59 12.58 -1.29 2.58
N ILE A 60 12.72 -1.36 3.90
CA ILE A 60 14.01 -1.29 4.58
C ILE A 60 14.09 -2.51 5.48
N PHE A 61 15.19 -3.25 5.38
CA PHE A 61 15.54 -4.27 6.35
C PHE A 61 16.36 -3.61 7.44
N VAL A 62 15.95 -3.78 8.70
CA VAL A 62 16.68 -3.20 9.84
C VAL A 62 17.32 -4.34 10.61
N ASP A 63 18.64 -4.30 10.73
CA ASP A 63 19.38 -5.20 11.61
C ASP A 63 18.94 -4.96 13.06
N LYS A 64 18.55 -6.03 13.75
CA LYS A 64 18.02 -5.91 15.12
C LYS A 64 19.10 -5.67 16.17
N GLU A 65 20.37 -5.93 15.85
CA GLU A 65 21.48 -5.82 16.80
C GLU A 65 22.20 -4.48 16.66
N SER A 66 22.52 -4.09 15.43
CA SER A 66 23.24 -2.87 15.06
C SER A 66 22.29 -1.69 14.82
N GLY A 67 21.05 -1.95 14.39
CA GLY A 67 20.13 -0.90 13.91
C GLY A 67 20.46 -0.39 12.50
N GLU A 68 21.33 -1.09 11.77
CA GLU A 68 21.72 -0.77 10.40
C GLU A 68 20.57 -1.05 9.41
N GLU A 69 20.40 -0.17 8.42
CA GLU A 69 19.36 -0.25 7.39
C GLU A 69 19.93 -0.81 6.08
N PHE A 70 19.26 -1.80 5.46
CA PHE A 70 19.59 -2.40 4.16
C PHE A 70 18.45 -2.29 3.16
#